data_AF-A0A060WTM3-F1
#
_entry.id   AF-A0A060WTM3-F1
#
_cell.length_a   1.000
_cell.length_b   1.000
_cell.length_c   1.000
_cell.angle_alpha   90.00
_cell.angle_beta   90.00
_cell.angle_gamma   90.00
#
_symmetry.space_group_name_H-M   'P 1'
#
loop_
_entity.id
_entity.type
_entity.pdbx_description
1 polymer ?
#
loop_
_entity_poly.entity_id
_entity_poly.type
_entity_poly.pdbx_seq_one_letter_code
_entity_poly.pdbx_strand_id
1 'polypeptide(L)'
;MGYGSRALQQLQLYYEGQFPYMDENAQTANSQITSVTSEAVSLLEEVLHPRKDLPPLLLKLSERRAEKLEYLGVSYGLTPPLLKFWKKAGFVPVYLRQTPNDLTGEHSLVMLKELNTVEAPEQGQWLSAFWKDFRRRFLSLLSYQFSSFSPSMALNILQNKSTTKTDASSSLSSSELSGQFSPYDLKRLEMYSRNMVDYHLIMDLIPAVARMFFLKQLGDVTLSAAQCALLLGVGLQHKSVDQLEKEIDLPSSQLMGLFNRLIRKVVQFFNRIQEKAIEAEMVVSKDISMEPTVKTLNDDLDEAAKEFQEKHKQDMEKVKEMDLQQYLIRGDEEEWDQVLKKAGQTAVVSIKSDKKRKYEQPRPDKNEGGDTRHGKLKKKTKKGGGKEKNKFEKRPL
;
A
#
# COMPACT_ATOMS: atom_id res chain seq x y z
N MET A 1 15.34 -45.40 -6.74
CA MET A 1 16.74 -45.53 -6.28
C MET A 1 17.46 -44.21 -5.97
N GLY A 2 17.04 -43.04 -6.48
CA GLY A 2 17.46 -41.74 -5.91
C GLY A 2 18.97 -41.43 -5.95
N TYR A 3 19.73 -42.07 -6.83
CA TYR A 3 21.19 -41.91 -6.89
C TYR A 3 21.62 -40.46 -7.11
N GLY A 4 20.89 -39.71 -7.94
CA GLY A 4 21.18 -38.28 -8.16
C GLY A 4 21.05 -37.43 -6.89
N SER A 5 20.02 -37.67 -6.07
CA SER A 5 19.90 -36.97 -4.79
C SER A 5 21.02 -37.34 -3.82
N ARG A 6 21.45 -38.62 -3.80
CA ARG A 6 22.56 -39.07 -2.96
C ARG A 6 23.90 -38.47 -3.42
N ALA A 7 24.14 -38.41 -4.72
CA ALA A 7 25.33 -37.80 -5.30
C ALA A 7 25.42 -36.30 -4.94
N LEU A 8 24.30 -35.56 -5.05
CA LEU A 8 24.27 -34.15 -4.65
C LEU A 8 24.50 -33.95 -3.16
N GLN A 9 23.93 -34.82 -2.31
CA GLN A 9 24.17 -34.77 -0.87
C GLN A 9 25.65 -34.99 -0.54
N GLN A 10 26.28 -36.02 -1.14
CA GLN A 10 27.70 -36.30 -0.93
C GLN A 10 28.60 -35.17 -1.45
N LEU A 11 28.27 -34.59 -2.60
CA LEU A 11 28.97 -33.44 -3.17
C LEU A 11 28.87 -32.22 -2.24
N GLN A 12 27.69 -31.94 -1.70
CA GLN A 12 27.48 -30.85 -0.76
C GLN A 12 28.28 -31.06 0.52
N LEU A 13 28.20 -32.25 1.14
CA LEU A 13 28.96 -32.57 2.35
C LEU A 13 30.48 -32.44 2.16
N TYR A 14 30.96 -32.79 0.97
CA TYR A 14 32.37 -32.65 0.61
C TYR A 14 32.82 -31.19 0.55
N TYR A 15 32.09 -30.33 -0.17
CA TYR A 15 32.46 -28.92 -0.29
C TYR A 15 32.13 -28.08 0.95
N GLU A 16 31.20 -28.52 1.81
CA GLU A 16 30.97 -27.93 3.14
C GLU A 16 32.04 -28.32 4.16
N GLY A 17 32.96 -29.23 3.81
CA GLY A 17 34.02 -29.70 4.71
C GLY A 17 33.55 -30.64 5.81
N GLN A 18 32.34 -31.20 5.69
CA GLN A 18 31.77 -32.16 6.66
C GLN A 18 32.22 -33.61 6.40
N PHE A 19 33.02 -33.84 5.35
CA PHE A 19 33.52 -35.16 5.02
C PHE A 19 34.75 -35.50 5.89
N PRO A 20 34.82 -36.69 6.49
CA PRO A 20 35.97 -37.10 7.30
C PRO A 20 37.22 -37.19 6.42
N TYR A 21 38.20 -36.37 6.75
CA TYR A 21 39.52 -36.34 6.12
C TYR A 21 40.49 -37.18 6.95
N MET A 22 41.22 -38.09 6.31
CA MET A 22 42.06 -39.08 7.00
C MET A 22 43.53 -38.66 7.17
N ASP A 23 44.01 -37.62 6.48
CA ASP A 23 45.45 -37.28 6.44
C ASP A 23 45.73 -35.79 6.69
N GLU A 24 46.09 -35.39 7.91
CA GLU A 24 46.49 -33.99 8.20
C GLU A 24 47.74 -33.51 7.43
N ASN A 25 48.52 -34.42 6.82
CA ASN A 25 49.83 -34.15 6.20
C ASN A 25 49.92 -34.44 4.68
N ALA A 26 48.83 -34.72 3.99
CA ALA A 26 48.90 -34.99 2.55
C ALA A 26 49.15 -33.69 1.76
N GLN A 27 50.43 -33.42 1.51
CA GLN A 27 50.88 -32.52 0.45
C GLN A 27 50.13 -32.91 -0.83
N THR A 28 49.53 -31.92 -1.50
CA THR A 28 48.95 -32.06 -2.83
C THR A 28 49.96 -32.80 -3.71
N ALA A 29 49.70 -34.09 -3.95
CA ALA A 29 50.51 -34.88 -4.86
C ALA A 29 50.39 -34.21 -6.23
N ASN A 30 51.45 -33.50 -6.64
CA ASN A 30 51.60 -32.92 -7.96
C ASN A 30 51.45 -34.03 -8.99
N SER A 31 50.23 -34.18 -9.48
CA SER A 31 49.80 -35.16 -10.48
C SER A 31 50.04 -34.58 -11.88
N GLN A 32 51.19 -33.94 -12.07
CA GLN A 32 51.61 -33.48 -13.39
C GLN A 32 52.20 -34.69 -14.13
N ILE A 33 51.51 -35.11 -15.18
CA ILE A 33 52.00 -36.13 -16.10
C ILE A 33 53.19 -35.51 -16.85
N THR A 34 54.39 -36.07 -16.67
CA THR A 34 55.56 -35.69 -17.46
C THR A 34 55.29 -36.09 -18.92
N SER A 35 54.88 -35.13 -19.75
CA SER A 35 54.66 -35.38 -21.18
C SER A 35 56.00 -35.57 -21.86
N VAL A 36 56.25 -36.75 -22.44
CA VAL A 36 57.41 -36.99 -23.29
C VAL A 36 57.20 -36.22 -24.59
N THR A 37 58.16 -35.35 -24.95
CA THR A 37 58.14 -34.56 -26.20
C THR A 37 58.19 -35.48 -27.42
N SER A 38 57.26 -35.27 -28.35
CA SER A 38 56.97 -36.13 -29.52
C SER A 38 58.06 -36.22 -30.59
N GLU A 39 59.19 -35.52 -30.44
CA GLU A 39 60.27 -35.47 -31.43
C GLU A 39 61.29 -36.63 -31.31
N ALA A 40 61.19 -37.47 -30.26
CA ALA A 40 62.24 -38.43 -29.93
C ALA A 40 61.95 -39.90 -30.31
N VAL A 41 60.81 -40.24 -30.93
CA VAL A 41 60.45 -41.66 -31.15
C VAL A 41 59.91 -41.91 -32.56
N SER A 42 60.59 -42.76 -33.32
CA SER A 42 60.18 -43.27 -34.63
C SER A 42 59.03 -44.27 -34.47
N LEU A 43 57.92 -44.07 -35.22
CA LEU A 43 56.68 -44.87 -35.16
C LEU A 43 56.87 -46.39 -35.36
N LEU A 44 58.00 -46.82 -35.92
CA LEU A 44 58.29 -48.23 -36.23
C LEU A 44 59.06 -48.96 -35.12
N GLU A 45 59.54 -48.25 -34.10
CA GLU A 45 60.33 -48.80 -32.97
C GLU A 45 59.59 -48.66 -31.61
N GLU A 46 58.28 -48.38 -31.64
CA GLU A 46 57.50 -48.16 -30.42
C GLU A 46 57.31 -49.47 -29.63
N VAL A 47 58.13 -49.67 -28.60
CA VAL A 47 57.93 -50.75 -27.63
C VAL A 47 57.06 -50.25 -26.49
N LEU A 48 55.82 -50.74 -26.41
CA LEU A 48 54.88 -50.40 -25.33
C LEU A 48 55.42 -50.88 -23.98
N HIS A 49 56.01 -49.98 -23.21
CA HIS A 49 56.39 -50.22 -21.83
C HIS A 49 55.34 -49.63 -20.88
N PRO A 50 54.97 -50.33 -19.78
CA PRO A 50 54.10 -49.75 -18.75
C PRO A 50 54.73 -48.45 -18.24
N ARG A 51 54.00 -47.34 -18.36
CA ARG A 51 54.46 -46.03 -17.89
C ARG A 51 54.69 -46.09 -16.37
N LYS A 52 55.90 -45.77 -15.92
CA LYS A 52 56.39 -46.02 -14.55
C LYS A 52 55.74 -45.14 -13.47
N ASP A 53 55.22 -43.96 -13.84
CA ASP A 53 54.67 -42.98 -12.88
C ASP A 53 53.30 -42.45 -13.34
N LEU A 54 52.32 -43.35 -13.52
CA LEU A 54 50.93 -42.93 -13.78
C LEU A 54 50.21 -42.68 -12.45
N PRO A 55 49.55 -41.53 -12.27
CA PRO A 55 48.67 -41.34 -11.12
C PRO A 55 47.50 -42.33 -11.18
N PRO A 56 46.95 -42.74 -10.02
CA PRO A 56 45.81 -43.64 -9.99
C PRO A 56 44.60 -43.02 -10.70
N LEU A 57 43.82 -43.85 -11.40
CA LEU A 57 42.65 -43.40 -12.16
C LEU A 57 41.58 -42.74 -11.27
N LEU A 58 41.42 -43.26 -10.05
CA LEU A 58 40.46 -42.77 -9.06
C LEU A 58 41.18 -42.60 -7.73
N LEU A 59 40.90 -41.48 -7.08
CA LEU A 59 41.26 -41.22 -5.68
C LEU A 59 39.99 -41.31 -4.84
N LYS A 60 40.12 -41.74 -3.58
CA LYS A 60 38.97 -41.67 -2.68
C LYS A 60 38.71 -40.22 -2.31
N LEU A 61 37.43 -39.88 -2.13
CA LEU A 61 37.03 -38.52 -1.78
C LEU A 61 37.61 -38.06 -0.43
N SER A 62 37.88 -39.00 0.50
CA SER A 62 38.53 -38.73 1.79
C SER A 62 40.02 -38.42 1.70
N GLU A 63 40.67 -38.67 0.56
CA GLU A 63 42.12 -38.47 0.35
C GLU A 63 42.40 -37.11 -0.30
N ARG A 64 41.37 -36.44 -0.86
CA ARG A 64 41.49 -35.12 -1.49
C ARG A 64 40.84 -34.05 -0.60
N ARG A 65 41.55 -32.94 -0.37
CA ARG A 65 40.98 -31.76 0.28
C ARG A 65 40.06 -31.00 -0.68
N ALA A 66 38.86 -30.64 -0.21
CA ALA A 66 37.94 -29.81 -0.97
C ALA A 66 38.44 -28.37 -1.09
N GLU A 67 38.25 -27.78 -2.27
CA GLU A 67 38.46 -26.34 -2.49
C GLU A 67 37.35 -25.54 -1.82
N LYS A 68 37.66 -24.30 -1.40
CA LYS A 68 36.67 -23.41 -0.79
C LYS A 68 35.71 -22.93 -1.88
N LEU A 69 34.44 -23.35 -1.80
CA LEU A 69 33.36 -22.92 -2.69
C LEU A 69 32.26 -22.22 -1.90
N GLU A 70 31.73 -21.13 -2.45
CA GLU A 70 30.64 -20.35 -1.83
C GLU A 70 29.26 -20.82 -2.27
N TYR A 71 29.12 -21.30 -3.51
CA TYR A 71 27.85 -21.74 -4.07
C TYR A 71 28.02 -22.86 -5.10
N LEU A 72 26.94 -23.59 -5.31
CA LEU A 72 26.78 -24.55 -6.40
C LEU A 72 25.77 -24.02 -7.40
N GLY A 73 26.11 -24.07 -8.68
CA GLY A 73 25.23 -23.65 -9.77
C GLY A 73 24.93 -24.79 -10.73
N VAL A 74 23.71 -24.80 -11.26
CA VAL A 74 23.29 -25.72 -12.31
C VAL A 74 22.62 -24.96 -13.44
N SER A 75 22.87 -25.38 -14.68
CA SER A 75 22.23 -24.86 -15.88
C SER A 75 21.64 -26.02 -16.66
N TYR A 76 20.34 -25.99 -16.94
CA TYR A 76 19.64 -27.09 -17.61
C TYR A 76 18.40 -26.59 -18.37
N GLY A 77 17.88 -27.41 -19.28
CA GLY A 77 16.63 -27.14 -20.00
C GLY A 77 15.40 -27.34 -19.10
N LEU A 78 14.53 -26.34 -19.04
CA LEU A 78 13.44 -26.27 -18.09
C LEU A 78 12.37 -27.34 -18.37
N THR A 79 12.39 -28.41 -17.57
CA THR A 79 11.34 -29.44 -17.57
C THR A 79 10.73 -29.64 -16.17
N PRO A 80 9.43 -30.02 -16.06
CA PRO A 80 8.79 -30.25 -14.76
C PRO A 80 9.50 -31.29 -13.86
N PRO A 81 10.02 -32.41 -14.37
CA PRO A 81 10.75 -33.38 -13.55
C PRO A 81 12.06 -32.81 -12.98
N LEU A 82 12.86 -32.14 -13.81
CA LEU A 82 14.13 -31.54 -13.37
C LEU A 82 13.90 -30.39 -12.38
N LEU A 83 12.91 -29.52 -12.64
CA LEU A 83 12.55 -28.44 -11.71
C LEU A 83 12.17 -29.00 -10.33
N LYS A 84 11.37 -30.07 -10.28
CA LYS A 84 11.02 -30.74 -9.02
C LYS A 84 12.25 -31.34 -8.33
N PHE A 85 13.17 -31.94 -9.08
CA PHE A 85 14.40 -32.52 -8.56
C PHE A 85 15.29 -31.45 -7.90
N TRP A 86 15.61 -30.36 -8.61
CA TRP A 86 16.48 -29.31 -8.10
C TRP A 86 15.86 -28.52 -6.96
N LYS A 87 14.54 -28.27 -6.98
CA LYS A 87 13.83 -27.67 -5.84
C LYS A 87 13.85 -28.54 -4.60
N LYS A 88 13.70 -29.86 -4.74
CA LYS A 88 13.85 -30.80 -3.61
C LYS A 88 15.27 -30.80 -3.04
N ALA A 89 16.26 -30.58 -3.89
CA ALA A 89 17.66 -30.45 -3.48
C ALA A 89 17.99 -29.08 -2.85
N GLY A 90 17.05 -28.13 -2.80
CA GLY A 90 17.22 -26.81 -2.17
C GLY A 90 17.82 -25.74 -3.08
N PHE A 91 17.85 -25.94 -4.40
CA PHE A 91 18.32 -24.93 -5.34
C PHE A 91 17.27 -23.83 -5.54
N VAL A 92 17.74 -22.62 -5.81
CA VAL A 92 16.95 -21.41 -6.02
C VAL A 92 17.10 -20.93 -7.47
N PRO A 93 16.00 -20.70 -8.21
CA PRO A 93 16.07 -20.13 -9.55
C PRO A 93 16.56 -18.68 -9.52
N VAL A 94 17.51 -18.35 -10.37
CA VAL A 94 18.07 -16.99 -10.47
C VAL A 94 17.88 -16.40 -11.86
N TYR A 95 17.90 -17.23 -12.90
CA TYR A 95 17.75 -16.77 -14.27
C TYR A 95 17.03 -17.80 -15.14
N LEU A 96 16.15 -17.31 -16.01
CA LEU A 96 15.47 -18.10 -17.03
C LEU A 96 15.59 -17.38 -18.38
N ARG A 97 16.13 -18.08 -19.38
CA ARG A 97 16.29 -17.54 -20.72
C ARG A 97 14.92 -17.39 -21.40
N GLN A 98 14.67 -16.23 -22.02
CA GLN A 98 13.43 -15.99 -22.77
C GLN A 98 13.38 -16.79 -24.07
N THR A 99 14.46 -16.84 -24.84
CA THR A 99 14.48 -17.63 -26.08
C THR A 99 14.64 -19.11 -25.74
N PRO A 100 13.74 -19.99 -26.20
CA PRO A 100 13.96 -21.43 -26.11
C PRO A 100 15.19 -21.81 -26.95
N ASN A 101 15.79 -22.94 -26.60
CA ASN A 101 16.87 -23.52 -27.41
C ASN A 101 16.27 -24.17 -28.65
N ASP A 102 16.85 -23.94 -29.84
CA ASP A 102 16.29 -24.42 -31.10
C ASP A 102 16.28 -25.95 -31.21
N LEU A 103 17.26 -26.62 -30.57
CA LEU A 103 17.38 -28.08 -30.62
C LEU A 103 16.35 -28.79 -29.73
N THR A 104 16.07 -28.25 -28.55
CA THR A 104 15.23 -28.92 -27.54
C THR A 104 13.86 -28.27 -27.35
N GLY A 105 13.68 -27.04 -27.81
CA GLY A 105 12.50 -26.22 -27.53
C GLY A 105 12.39 -25.75 -26.06
N GLU A 106 13.37 -26.09 -25.22
CA GLU A 106 13.34 -25.80 -23.79
C GLU A 106 14.06 -24.50 -23.46
N HIS A 107 13.58 -23.81 -22.44
CA HIS A 107 14.24 -22.60 -21.91
C HIS A 107 15.35 -22.98 -20.94
N SER A 108 16.54 -22.41 -21.09
CA SER A 108 17.64 -22.65 -20.15
C SER A 108 17.36 -21.98 -18.80
N LEU A 109 17.31 -22.76 -17.71
CA LEU A 109 17.18 -22.27 -16.34
C LEU A 109 18.50 -22.42 -15.60
N VAL A 110 18.92 -21.34 -14.93
CA VAL A 110 20.04 -21.35 -13.98
C VAL A 110 19.48 -21.33 -12.57
N MET A 111 19.90 -22.30 -11.76
CA MET A 111 19.58 -22.36 -10.34
C MET A 111 20.86 -22.41 -9.52
N LEU A 112 20.86 -21.71 -8.39
CA LEU A 112 22.00 -21.63 -7.48
C LEU A 112 21.62 -22.17 -6.10
N LYS A 113 22.61 -22.67 -5.37
CA LYS A 113 22.49 -23.09 -3.98
C LYS A 113 23.72 -22.60 -3.22
N GLU A 114 23.51 -21.80 -2.18
CA GLU A 114 24.57 -21.40 -1.27
C GLU A 114 25.07 -22.60 -0.46
N LEU A 115 26.37 -22.62 -0.19
CA LEU A 115 27.02 -23.60 0.69
C LEU A 115 27.32 -22.92 2.02
N ASN A 116 26.88 -23.54 3.13
CA ASN A 116 27.20 -23.04 4.46
C ASN A 116 28.58 -23.56 4.86
N THR A 117 29.61 -22.74 4.64
CA THR A 117 30.94 -23.03 5.19
C THR A 117 31.00 -22.60 6.65
N VAL A 118 31.70 -23.37 7.48
CA VAL A 118 31.82 -23.16 8.94
C VAL A 118 32.38 -21.77 9.30
N GLU A 119 33.13 -21.16 8.39
CA GLU A 119 33.82 -19.88 8.59
C GLU A 119 32.95 -18.64 8.31
N ALA A 120 31.81 -18.76 7.60
CA ALA A 120 31.00 -17.61 7.19
C ALA A 120 29.48 -17.89 7.14
N PRO A 121 28.80 -18.02 8.30
CA PRO A 121 27.36 -18.31 8.36
C PRO A 121 26.43 -17.17 7.89
N GLU A 122 26.94 -15.96 7.65
CA GLU A 122 26.12 -14.77 7.33
C GLU A 122 25.95 -14.45 5.84
N GLN A 123 26.48 -15.28 4.93
CA GLN A 123 26.42 -14.99 3.48
C GLN A 123 25.00 -15.12 2.86
N GLY A 124 23.99 -15.60 3.59
CA GLY A 124 22.66 -15.96 3.06
C GLY A 124 21.75 -14.82 2.58
N GLN A 125 22.25 -13.60 2.42
CA GLN A 125 21.43 -12.46 1.99
C GLN A 125 21.40 -12.28 0.46
N TRP A 126 22.49 -12.55 -0.25
CA TRP A 126 22.57 -12.24 -1.69
C TRP A 126 21.62 -13.13 -2.51
N LEU A 127 21.58 -14.46 -2.27
CA LEU A 127 20.68 -15.35 -3.02
C LEU A 127 19.22 -15.00 -2.78
N SER A 128 18.89 -14.52 -1.57
CA SER A 128 17.53 -14.03 -1.28
C SER A 128 17.19 -12.75 -2.08
N ALA A 129 18.16 -11.86 -2.28
CA ALA A 129 18.00 -10.65 -3.10
C ALA A 129 17.85 -11.00 -4.59
N PHE A 130 18.67 -11.91 -5.12
CA PHE A 130 18.54 -12.42 -6.49
C PHE A 130 17.21 -13.15 -6.69
N TRP A 131 16.73 -13.89 -5.70
CA TRP A 131 15.41 -14.52 -5.75
C TRP A 131 14.29 -13.48 -5.84
N LYS A 132 14.34 -12.41 -5.03
CA LYS A 132 13.36 -11.31 -5.07
C LYS A 132 13.35 -10.62 -6.44
N ASP A 133 14.53 -10.35 -7.01
CA ASP A 133 14.66 -9.75 -8.32
C ASP A 133 14.19 -10.69 -9.44
N PHE A 134 14.62 -11.96 -9.43
CA PHE A 134 14.14 -12.99 -10.35
C PHE A 134 12.63 -13.11 -10.32
N ARG A 135 12.02 -13.13 -9.13
CA ARG A 135 10.56 -13.22 -8.96
C ARG A 135 9.87 -12.01 -9.59
N ARG A 136 10.36 -10.79 -9.34
CA ARG A 136 9.81 -9.56 -9.95
C ARG A 136 9.90 -9.59 -11.47
N ARG A 137 11.07 -9.94 -12.02
CA ARG A 137 11.28 -10.04 -13.47
C ARG A 137 10.44 -11.15 -14.09
N PHE A 138 10.41 -12.33 -13.48
CA PHE A 138 9.61 -13.45 -13.96
C PHE A 138 8.14 -13.09 -14.06
N LEU A 139 7.56 -12.42 -13.04
CA LEU A 139 6.18 -11.95 -13.08
C LEU A 139 5.90 -10.94 -14.21
N SER A 140 6.85 -10.06 -14.54
CA SER A 140 6.72 -9.18 -15.72
C SER A 140 6.87 -9.92 -17.04
N LEU A 141 7.65 -11.00 -17.09
CA LEU A 141 7.91 -11.76 -18.32
C LEU A 141 6.83 -12.81 -18.63
N LEU A 142 5.96 -13.15 -17.65
CA LEU A 142 4.88 -14.13 -17.79
C LEU A 142 3.86 -13.80 -18.90
N SER A 143 3.64 -12.51 -19.18
CA SER A 143 2.73 -12.06 -20.23
C SER A 143 3.32 -12.16 -21.64
N TYR A 144 4.64 -12.30 -21.76
CA TYR A 144 5.35 -12.33 -23.04
C TYR A 144 5.62 -13.77 -23.46
N GLN A 145 6.90 -14.12 -23.63
CA GLN A 145 7.34 -15.44 -24.12
C GLN A 145 6.96 -16.60 -23.19
N PHE A 146 6.73 -16.32 -21.90
CA PHE A 146 6.34 -17.32 -20.90
C PHE A 146 4.81 -17.50 -20.77
N SER A 147 4.03 -16.85 -21.63
CA SER A 147 2.57 -17.07 -21.73
C SER A 147 2.25 -18.49 -22.21
N SER A 148 3.14 -19.10 -22.99
CA SER A 148 3.01 -20.48 -23.48
C SER A 148 3.16 -21.55 -22.39
N PHE A 149 3.74 -21.21 -21.23
CA PHE A 149 3.92 -22.18 -20.14
C PHE A 149 2.59 -22.56 -19.50
N SER A 150 2.49 -23.78 -19.01
CA SER A 150 1.34 -24.17 -18.20
C SER A 150 1.35 -23.43 -16.84
N PRO A 151 0.20 -22.99 -16.32
CA PRO A 151 0.08 -22.29 -15.05
C PRO A 151 0.68 -23.10 -13.90
N SER A 152 0.49 -24.42 -13.92
CA SER A 152 1.09 -25.36 -12.96
C SER A 152 2.61 -25.31 -12.97
N MET A 153 3.24 -25.22 -14.14
CA MET A 153 4.70 -25.12 -14.26
C MET A 153 5.22 -23.77 -13.77
N ALA A 154 4.56 -22.68 -14.17
CA ALA A 154 4.95 -21.33 -13.74
C ALA A 154 4.75 -21.11 -12.23
N LEU A 155 3.68 -21.67 -11.64
CA LEU A 155 3.53 -21.74 -10.18
C LEU A 155 4.67 -22.52 -9.52
N ASN A 156 5.01 -23.68 -10.08
CA ASN A 156 6.10 -24.48 -9.55
C ASN A 156 7.40 -23.68 -9.56
N ILE A 157 7.68 -22.83 -10.56
CA ILE A 157 8.86 -21.95 -10.60
C ILE A 157 8.81 -20.92 -9.47
N LEU A 158 7.67 -20.25 -9.27
CA LEU A 158 7.46 -19.23 -8.25
C LEU A 158 7.49 -19.76 -6.80
N GLN A 159 7.15 -21.02 -6.58
CA GLN A 159 7.17 -21.63 -5.25
C GLN A 159 8.55 -22.15 -4.89
N ASN A 160 9.27 -21.48 -4.00
CA ASN A 160 10.51 -22.02 -3.43
C ASN A 160 10.45 -22.01 -1.90
N LYS A 161 10.62 -23.20 -1.30
CA LYS A 161 10.62 -23.38 0.16
C LYS A 161 11.93 -22.95 0.83
N SER A 162 13.03 -22.88 0.07
CA SER A 162 14.34 -22.52 0.62
C SER A 162 14.42 -21.05 1.05
N THR A 163 13.67 -20.16 0.39
CA THR A 163 13.71 -18.71 0.61
C THR A 163 12.52 -18.18 1.42
N THR A 164 11.59 -19.04 1.88
CA THR A 164 10.43 -18.61 2.67
C THR A 164 10.79 -18.13 4.08
N LYS A 165 11.98 -18.46 4.59
CA LYS A 165 12.43 -18.06 5.94
C LYS A 165 12.93 -16.61 6.00
N THR A 166 13.38 -16.05 4.87
CA THR A 166 14.02 -14.72 4.78
C THR A 166 13.11 -13.65 4.15
N ASP A 167 11.97 -14.05 3.59
CA ASP A 167 10.95 -13.12 3.10
C ASP A 167 10.14 -12.60 4.28
N ALA A 168 10.67 -11.62 5.01
CA ALA A 168 9.84 -10.77 5.87
C ALA A 168 8.71 -10.20 5.00
N SER A 169 7.48 -10.58 5.32
CA SER A 169 6.27 -10.11 4.65
C SER A 169 6.20 -8.59 4.77
N SER A 170 6.50 -7.86 3.70
CA SER A 170 6.14 -6.45 3.62
C SER A 170 4.61 -6.39 3.54
N SER A 171 3.95 -6.08 4.67
CA SER A 171 2.51 -5.86 4.70
C SER A 171 2.17 -4.63 3.84
N LEU A 172 1.23 -4.79 2.91
CA LEU A 172 0.71 -3.67 2.11
C LEU A 172 0.22 -2.54 3.02
N SER A 173 0.76 -1.35 2.80
CA SER A 173 0.27 -0.12 3.43
C SER A 173 -0.97 0.40 2.70
N SER A 174 -1.80 1.17 3.41
CA SER A 174 -2.97 1.84 2.80
C SER A 174 -2.57 2.79 1.67
N SER A 175 -1.42 3.47 1.79
CA SER A 175 -0.89 4.37 0.77
C SER A 175 -0.55 3.64 -0.53
N GLU A 176 0.13 2.48 -0.44
CA GLU A 176 0.44 1.66 -1.62
C GLU A 176 -0.82 1.14 -2.31
N LEU A 177 -1.85 0.79 -1.55
CA LEU A 177 -3.14 0.38 -2.09
C LEU A 177 -3.83 1.53 -2.83
N SER A 178 -3.84 2.74 -2.26
CA SER A 178 -4.40 3.93 -2.90
C SER A 178 -3.64 4.38 -4.14
N GLY A 179 -2.34 4.08 -4.23
CA GLY A 179 -1.52 4.38 -5.41
C GLY A 179 -1.80 3.45 -6.59
N GLN A 180 -2.34 2.25 -6.34
CA GLN A 180 -2.59 1.23 -7.37
C GLN A 180 -4.08 1.08 -7.72
N PHE A 181 -4.98 1.39 -6.79
CA PHE A 181 -6.42 1.25 -6.97
C PHE A 181 -7.17 2.53 -6.61
N SER A 182 -8.09 2.94 -7.48
CA SER A 182 -9.06 3.99 -7.16
C SER A 182 -10.15 3.45 -6.23
N PRO A 183 -10.81 4.29 -5.40
CA PRO A 183 -11.97 3.87 -4.62
C PRO A 183 -13.09 3.26 -5.48
N TYR A 184 -13.20 3.65 -6.76
CA TYR A 184 -14.17 3.07 -7.69
C TYR A 184 -13.78 1.64 -8.13
N ASP A 185 -12.49 1.34 -8.23
CA ASP A 185 -12.00 0.01 -8.58
C ASP A 185 -12.28 -1.00 -7.47
N LEU A 186 -12.13 -0.57 -6.22
CA LEU A 186 -12.48 -1.38 -5.05
C LEU A 186 -13.99 -1.68 -5.02
N LYS A 187 -14.83 -0.69 -5.35
CA LYS A 187 -16.27 -0.91 -5.50
C LYS A 187 -16.58 -1.89 -6.64
N ARG A 188 -15.89 -1.81 -7.79
CA ARG A 188 -16.06 -2.77 -8.90
C ARG A 188 -15.73 -4.20 -8.47
N LEU A 189 -14.61 -4.40 -7.75
CA LEU A 189 -14.25 -5.69 -7.18
C LEU A 189 -15.30 -6.20 -6.18
N GLU A 190 -15.84 -5.30 -5.35
CA GLU A 190 -16.92 -5.64 -4.42
C GLU A 190 -18.20 -6.06 -5.14
N MET A 191 -18.61 -5.34 -6.19
CA MET A 191 -19.79 -5.68 -7.00
C MET A 191 -19.65 -7.06 -7.67
N TYR A 192 -18.47 -7.38 -8.20
CA TYR A 192 -18.16 -8.71 -8.73
C TYR A 192 -18.21 -9.78 -7.64
N SER A 193 -17.65 -9.50 -6.46
CA SER A 193 -17.69 -10.42 -5.31
C SER A 193 -19.13 -10.74 -4.87
N ARG A 194 -20.08 -9.84 -5.10
CA ARG A 194 -21.51 -10.01 -4.84
C ARG A 194 -22.27 -10.65 -6.01
N ASN A 195 -21.57 -11.10 -7.06
CA ASN A 195 -22.14 -11.66 -8.30
C ASN A 195 -23.09 -10.70 -9.04
N MET A 196 -22.93 -9.38 -8.87
CA MET A 196 -23.79 -8.39 -9.54
C MET A 196 -23.29 -8.00 -10.94
N VAL A 197 -22.04 -8.33 -11.26
CA VAL A 197 -21.38 -7.96 -12.51
C VAL A 197 -20.55 -9.11 -13.05
N ASP A 198 -20.35 -9.12 -14.37
CA ASP A 198 -19.48 -10.06 -15.08
C ASP A 198 -18.00 -9.80 -14.83
N TYR A 199 -17.19 -10.85 -15.01
CA TYR A 199 -15.76 -10.81 -14.74
C TYR A 199 -14.99 -9.86 -15.67
N HIS A 200 -15.49 -9.61 -16.88
CA HIS A 200 -14.88 -8.67 -17.83
C HIS A 200 -14.72 -7.26 -17.24
N LEU A 201 -15.61 -6.83 -16.34
CA LEU A 201 -15.50 -5.52 -15.69
C LEU A 201 -14.32 -5.45 -14.71
N ILE A 202 -13.75 -6.56 -14.25
CA ILE A 202 -12.63 -6.52 -13.29
C ILE A 202 -11.30 -6.96 -13.91
N MET A 203 -11.29 -7.37 -15.18
CA MET A 203 -10.11 -7.95 -15.85
C MET A 203 -8.89 -7.04 -15.88
N ASP A 204 -9.10 -5.73 -15.94
CA ASP A 204 -8.07 -4.69 -15.85
C ASP A 204 -7.38 -4.64 -14.48
N LEU A 205 -8.09 -5.02 -13.41
CA LEU A 205 -7.61 -4.97 -12.03
C LEU A 205 -6.87 -6.25 -11.62
N ILE A 206 -7.17 -7.39 -12.24
CA ILE A 206 -6.60 -8.70 -11.88
C ILE A 206 -5.06 -8.73 -11.98
N PRO A 207 -4.41 -8.17 -13.03
CA PRO A 207 -2.96 -8.21 -13.13
C PRO A 207 -2.26 -7.53 -11.95
N ALA A 208 -2.81 -6.40 -11.47
CA ALA A 208 -2.29 -5.70 -10.30
C ALA A 208 -2.44 -6.55 -9.03
N VAL A 209 -3.63 -7.13 -8.82
CA VAL A 209 -3.90 -8.05 -7.70
C VAL A 209 -2.97 -9.27 -7.73
N ALA A 210 -2.78 -9.87 -8.91
CA ALA A 210 -1.91 -11.02 -9.10
C ALA A 210 -0.45 -10.67 -8.78
N ARG A 211 0.05 -9.51 -9.24
CA ARG A 211 1.41 -9.04 -8.91
C ARG A 211 1.59 -8.88 -7.41
N MET A 212 0.65 -8.22 -6.72
CA MET A 212 0.74 -8.05 -5.26
C MET A 212 0.73 -9.40 -4.53
N PHE A 213 -0.12 -10.34 -4.98
CA PHE A 213 -0.22 -11.67 -4.38
C PHE A 213 1.08 -12.45 -4.56
N PHE A 214 1.56 -12.53 -5.79
CA PHE A 214 2.81 -13.18 -6.13
C PHE A 214 4.05 -12.37 -5.79
N LEU A 215 3.95 -11.23 -5.12
CA LEU A 215 5.08 -10.56 -4.44
C LEU A 215 5.05 -10.77 -2.93
N LYS A 216 4.14 -11.61 -2.41
CA LYS A 216 3.89 -11.83 -0.96
C LYS A 216 3.47 -10.55 -0.22
N GLN A 217 2.92 -9.58 -0.93
CA GLN A 217 2.42 -8.34 -0.33
C GLN A 217 1.06 -8.55 0.33
N LEU A 218 0.26 -9.54 -0.13
CA LEU A 218 -1.05 -9.91 0.41
C LEU A 218 -1.01 -10.67 1.75
N GLY A 219 0.12 -10.69 2.46
CA GLY A 219 0.24 -11.30 3.80
C GLY A 219 -0.28 -12.75 3.86
N ASP A 220 -1.14 -13.01 4.85
CA ASP A 220 -1.65 -14.35 5.21
C ASP A 220 -2.75 -14.91 4.30
N VAL A 221 -3.07 -14.27 3.17
CA VAL A 221 -4.11 -14.78 2.26
C VAL A 221 -3.62 -16.07 1.62
N THR A 222 -4.04 -17.21 2.18
CA THR A 222 -3.80 -18.52 1.58
C THR A 222 -4.82 -18.83 0.50
N LEU A 223 -4.31 -19.18 -0.68
CA LEU A 223 -5.09 -19.64 -1.82
C LEU A 223 -4.79 -21.11 -2.10
N SER A 224 -5.80 -21.83 -2.56
CA SER A 224 -5.61 -23.22 -3.04
C SER A 224 -4.68 -23.22 -4.26
N ALA A 225 -3.99 -24.33 -4.52
CA ALA A 225 -3.10 -24.47 -5.69
C ALA A 225 -3.84 -24.17 -7.01
N ALA A 226 -5.09 -24.62 -7.15
CA ALA A 226 -5.92 -24.33 -8.32
C ALA A 226 -6.30 -22.84 -8.42
N GLN A 227 -6.56 -22.18 -7.28
CA GLN A 227 -6.84 -20.74 -7.23
C GLN A 227 -5.60 -19.91 -7.60
N CYS A 228 -4.42 -20.33 -7.14
CA CYS A 228 -3.15 -19.73 -7.54
C CYS A 228 -2.90 -19.89 -9.04
N ALA A 229 -3.18 -21.08 -9.60
CA ALA A 229 -2.94 -21.37 -11.00
C ALA A 229 -3.84 -20.51 -11.88
N LEU A 230 -5.10 -20.37 -11.45
CA LEU A 230 -6.08 -19.52 -12.07
C LEU A 230 -5.69 -18.04 -12.03
N LEU A 231 -5.27 -17.52 -10.87
CA LEU A 231 -4.82 -16.14 -10.74
C LEU A 231 -3.60 -15.83 -11.62
N LEU A 232 -2.68 -16.78 -11.70
CA LEU A 232 -1.49 -16.68 -12.56
C LEU A 232 -1.89 -16.67 -14.05
N GLY A 233 -2.75 -17.62 -14.44
CA GLY A 233 -3.17 -17.80 -15.82
C GLY A 233 -3.95 -16.60 -16.36
N VAL A 234 -4.97 -16.15 -15.62
CA VAL A 234 -5.81 -15.00 -16.01
C VAL A 234 -5.06 -13.69 -15.82
N GLY A 235 -4.41 -13.51 -14.66
CA GLY A 235 -3.84 -12.22 -14.28
C GLY A 235 -2.49 -11.89 -14.90
N LEU A 236 -1.61 -12.89 -15.06
CA LEU A 236 -0.21 -12.66 -15.45
C LEU A 236 0.15 -13.25 -16.81
N GLN A 237 -0.46 -14.38 -17.20
CA GLN A 237 -0.27 -14.97 -18.53
C GLN A 237 -1.32 -14.51 -19.56
N HIS A 238 -2.37 -13.81 -19.11
CA HIS A 238 -3.48 -13.33 -19.94
C HIS A 238 -4.12 -14.40 -20.83
N LYS A 239 -4.21 -15.63 -20.32
CA LYS A 239 -4.87 -16.74 -21.03
C LYS A 239 -6.39 -16.60 -20.98
N SER A 240 -7.06 -17.08 -22.02
CA SER A 240 -8.51 -17.16 -22.02
C SER A 240 -9.01 -18.26 -21.06
N VAL A 241 -10.25 -18.13 -20.62
CA VAL A 241 -10.92 -19.11 -19.75
C VAL A 241 -10.91 -20.51 -20.40
N ASP A 242 -11.14 -20.58 -21.71
CA ASP A 242 -11.16 -21.84 -22.48
C ASP A 242 -9.80 -22.53 -22.55
N GLN A 243 -8.71 -21.76 -22.60
CA GLN A 243 -7.35 -22.30 -22.56
C GLN A 243 -7.05 -22.87 -21.17
N LEU A 244 -7.49 -22.17 -20.11
CA LEU A 244 -7.30 -22.61 -18.74
C LEU A 244 -8.13 -23.85 -18.39
N GLU A 245 -9.33 -23.99 -18.97
CA GLU A 245 -10.16 -25.20 -18.84
C GLU A 245 -9.42 -26.44 -19.34
N LYS A 246 -8.72 -26.35 -20.49
CA LYS A 246 -7.93 -27.45 -21.05
C LYS A 246 -6.64 -27.76 -20.28
N GLU A 247 -6.05 -26.78 -19.60
CA GLU A 247 -4.77 -26.96 -18.90
C GLU A 247 -4.94 -27.37 -17.44
N ILE A 248 -6.06 -27.00 -16.82
CA ILE A 248 -6.39 -27.30 -15.41
C ILE A 248 -7.31 -28.53 -15.31
N ASP A 249 -7.83 -29.03 -16.44
CA ASP A 249 -8.78 -30.15 -16.53
C ASP A 249 -10.03 -29.94 -15.66
N LEU A 250 -10.50 -28.69 -15.55
CA LEU A 250 -11.69 -28.31 -14.78
C LEU A 250 -12.69 -27.58 -15.68
N PRO A 251 -14.00 -27.87 -15.54
CA PRO A 251 -15.01 -27.20 -16.33
C PRO A 251 -15.07 -25.69 -16.05
N SER A 252 -15.32 -24.90 -17.08
CA SER A 252 -15.35 -23.42 -17.04
C SER A 252 -16.24 -22.85 -15.91
N SER A 253 -17.38 -23.45 -15.64
CA SER A 253 -18.29 -23.03 -14.55
C SER A 253 -17.67 -23.13 -13.16
N GLN A 254 -16.91 -24.20 -12.90
CA GLN A 254 -16.19 -24.38 -11.63
C GLN A 254 -15.02 -23.42 -11.52
N LEU A 255 -14.32 -23.18 -12.63
CA LEU A 255 -13.20 -22.25 -12.70
C LEU A 255 -13.66 -20.81 -12.37
N MET A 256 -14.80 -20.38 -12.91
CA MET A 256 -15.41 -19.08 -12.54
C MET A 256 -15.88 -19.05 -11.08
N GLY A 257 -16.42 -20.15 -10.55
CA GLY A 257 -16.75 -20.26 -9.13
C GLY A 257 -15.52 -20.13 -8.22
N LEU A 258 -14.38 -20.72 -8.59
CA LEU A 258 -13.11 -20.59 -7.88
C LEU A 258 -12.54 -19.17 -7.98
N PHE A 259 -12.64 -18.55 -9.16
CA PHE A 259 -12.22 -17.17 -9.39
C PHE A 259 -13.02 -16.21 -8.51
N ASN A 260 -14.33 -16.40 -8.42
CA ASN A 260 -15.18 -15.57 -7.57
C ASN A 260 -14.84 -15.71 -6.08
N ARG A 261 -14.60 -16.94 -5.60
CA ARG A 261 -14.11 -17.18 -4.22
C ARG A 261 -12.76 -16.52 -3.96
N LEU A 262 -11.88 -16.47 -4.97
CA LEU A 262 -10.60 -15.77 -4.88
C LEU A 262 -10.81 -14.26 -4.72
N ILE A 263 -11.63 -13.64 -5.57
CA ILE A 263 -11.89 -12.19 -5.49
C ILE A 263 -12.54 -11.81 -4.17
N ARG A 264 -13.45 -12.63 -3.63
CA ARG A 264 -14.00 -12.41 -2.27
C ARG A 264 -12.92 -12.34 -1.20
N LYS A 265 -11.92 -13.24 -1.24
CA LYS A 265 -10.79 -13.22 -0.28
C LYS A 265 -9.94 -11.96 -0.43
N VAL A 266 -9.69 -11.53 -1.67
CA VAL A 266 -8.93 -10.30 -1.96
C VAL A 266 -9.67 -9.06 -1.45
N VAL A 267 -10.97 -8.96 -1.73
CA VAL A 267 -11.83 -7.85 -1.26
C VAL A 267 -11.87 -7.82 0.27
N GLN A 268 -12.02 -8.96 0.94
CA GLN A 268 -11.96 -9.03 2.41
C GLN A 268 -10.62 -8.54 2.95
N PHE A 269 -9.51 -8.85 2.28
CA PHE A 269 -8.20 -8.38 2.67
C PHE A 269 -8.04 -6.86 2.47
N PHE A 270 -8.50 -6.32 1.33
CA PHE A 270 -8.48 -4.88 1.08
C PHE A 270 -9.36 -4.11 2.08
N ASN A 271 -10.55 -4.61 2.40
CA ASN A 271 -11.41 -4.01 3.41
C ASN A 271 -10.74 -4.00 4.78
N ARG A 272 -10.07 -5.07 5.20
CA ARG A 272 -9.30 -5.09 6.46
C ARG A 272 -8.17 -4.06 6.49
N ILE A 273 -7.50 -3.80 5.36
CA ILE A 273 -6.48 -2.76 5.29
C ILE A 273 -7.12 -1.37 5.44
N GLN A 274 -8.25 -1.14 4.77
CA GLN A 274 -8.98 0.13 4.87
C GLN A 274 -9.57 0.36 6.26
N GLU A 275 -10.16 -0.65 6.86
CA GLU A 275 -10.66 -0.63 8.25
C GLU A 275 -9.54 -0.27 9.21
N LYS A 276 -8.38 -0.92 9.12
CA LYS A 276 -7.20 -0.58 9.94
C LYS A 276 -6.70 0.84 9.72
N ALA A 277 -6.76 1.35 8.49
CA ALA A 277 -6.35 2.72 8.18
C ALA A 277 -7.34 3.74 8.76
N ILE A 278 -8.63 3.47 8.66
CA ILE A 278 -9.70 4.30 9.24
C ILE A 278 -9.62 4.26 10.77
N GLU A 279 -9.42 3.09 11.37
CA GLU A 279 -9.21 2.95 12.82
C GLU A 279 -8.00 3.79 13.27
N ALA A 280 -6.88 3.72 12.56
CA ALA A 280 -5.70 4.52 12.87
C ALA A 280 -5.98 6.03 12.77
N GLU A 281 -6.78 6.48 11.78
CA GLU A 281 -7.15 7.89 11.63
C GLU A 281 -8.18 8.34 12.69
N MET A 282 -9.15 7.48 13.02
CA MET A 282 -10.19 7.77 14.03
C MET A 282 -9.63 7.81 15.46
N VAL A 283 -8.58 7.05 15.77
CA VAL A 283 -7.88 7.12 17.07
C VAL A 283 -7.09 8.43 17.24
N VAL A 284 -6.88 9.21 16.17
CA VAL A 284 -6.37 10.60 16.25
C VAL A 284 -7.52 11.60 16.50
N SER A 285 -8.68 11.14 16.99
CA SER A 285 -9.61 12.02 17.69
C SER A 285 -8.92 12.46 18.99
N LYS A 286 -8.26 13.63 18.91
CA LYS A 286 -7.60 14.37 20.00
C LYS A 286 -8.21 13.99 21.34
N ASP A 287 -7.41 13.43 22.24
CA ASP A 287 -7.67 13.53 23.67
C ASP A 287 -7.87 15.02 23.97
N ILE A 288 -9.13 15.45 24.01
CA ILE A 288 -9.48 16.74 24.56
C ILE A 288 -9.23 16.54 26.04
N SER A 289 -8.01 16.87 26.48
CA SER A 289 -7.70 17.07 27.88
C SER A 289 -8.59 18.22 28.35
N MET A 290 -9.78 17.87 28.86
CA MET A 290 -10.61 18.80 29.60
C MET A 290 -9.86 19.06 30.91
N GLU A 291 -8.93 20.02 30.87
CA GLU A 291 -8.33 20.55 32.08
C GLU A 291 -9.47 21.11 32.94
N PRO A 292 -9.60 20.69 34.21
CA PRO A 292 -10.58 21.26 35.11
C PRO A 292 -10.33 22.77 35.17
N THR A 293 -11.35 23.55 34.84
CA THR A 293 -11.26 25.01 34.96
C THR A 293 -10.88 25.35 36.40
N VAL A 294 -9.82 26.13 36.58
CA VAL A 294 -9.24 26.45 37.90
C VAL A 294 -10.25 27.18 38.80
N LYS A 295 -11.25 27.82 38.20
CA LYS A 295 -12.39 28.46 38.87
C LYS A 295 -13.65 27.63 38.68
N THR A 296 -14.46 27.54 39.73
CA THR A 296 -15.78 26.93 39.61
C THR A 296 -16.72 27.87 38.86
N LEU A 297 -17.72 27.33 38.17
CA LEU A 297 -18.72 28.13 37.44
C LEU A 297 -19.41 29.16 38.35
N ASN A 298 -19.59 28.82 39.63
CA ASN A 298 -20.17 29.73 40.61
C ASN A 298 -19.26 30.92 40.92
N ASP A 299 -17.94 30.71 41.05
CA ASP A 299 -16.99 31.80 41.30
C ASP A 299 -16.94 32.78 40.12
N ASP A 300 -17.04 32.27 38.88
CA ASP A 300 -17.06 33.08 37.66
C ASP A 300 -18.37 33.90 37.52
N LEU A 301 -19.50 33.29 37.90
CA LEU A 301 -20.79 33.99 37.96
C LEU A 301 -20.81 35.07 39.06
N ASP A 302 -20.17 34.83 40.19
CA ASP A 302 -20.09 35.81 41.29
C ASP A 302 -19.13 36.97 40.95
N GLU A 303 -18.02 36.71 40.24
CA GLU A 303 -17.12 37.74 39.72
C GLU A 303 -17.83 38.62 38.68
N ALA A 304 -18.53 38.00 37.73
CA ALA A 304 -19.35 38.72 36.75
C ALA A 304 -20.49 39.53 37.40
N ALA A 305 -21.12 39.01 38.46
CA ALA A 305 -22.16 39.73 39.20
C ALA A 305 -21.61 40.97 39.92
N LYS A 306 -20.39 40.89 40.49
CA LYS A 306 -19.71 42.03 41.11
C LYS A 306 -19.34 43.08 40.08
N GLU A 307 -18.77 42.69 38.94
CA GLU A 307 -18.46 43.61 37.85
C GLU A 307 -19.72 44.33 37.32
N PHE A 308 -20.84 43.61 37.22
CA PHE A 308 -22.11 44.20 36.82
C PHE A 308 -22.62 45.21 37.85
N GLN A 309 -22.53 44.89 39.14
CA GLN A 309 -22.92 45.82 40.21
C GLN A 309 -22.04 47.07 40.25
N GLU A 310 -20.74 46.94 40.02
CA GLU A 310 -19.81 48.08 39.94
C GLU A 310 -20.12 48.97 38.74
N LYS A 311 -20.32 48.37 37.56
CA LYS A 311 -20.77 49.12 36.37
C LYS A 311 -22.11 49.80 36.60
N HIS A 312 -23.06 49.11 37.22
CA HIS A 312 -24.37 49.67 37.54
C HIS A 312 -24.28 50.81 38.57
N LYS A 313 -23.38 50.74 39.56
CA LYS A 313 -23.13 51.84 40.49
C LYS A 313 -22.50 53.04 39.78
N GLN A 314 -21.50 52.80 38.93
CA GLN A 314 -20.88 53.86 38.12
C GLN A 314 -21.90 54.52 37.19
N ASP A 315 -22.80 53.76 36.57
CA ASP A 315 -23.84 54.31 35.72
C ASP A 315 -24.92 55.05 36.54
N MET A 316 -25.26 54.58 37.75
CA MET A 316 -26.13 55.32 38.67
C MET A 316 -25.50 56.63 39.15
N GLU A 317 -24.19 56.67 39.37
CA GLU A 317 -23.46 57.90 39.71
C GLU A 317 -23.45 58.88 38.53
N LYS A 318 -23.19 58.40 37.31
CA LYS A 318 -23.33 59.21 36.09
C LYS A 318 -24.75 59.76 35.93
N VAL A 319 -25.78 58.95 36.20
CA VAL A 319 -27.19 59.40 36.13
C VAL A 319 -27.52 60.43 37.20
N LYS A 320 -26.90 60.36 38.39
CA LYS A 320 -27.05 61.39 39.44
C LYS A 320 -26.31 62.68 39.12
N GLU A 321 -25.19 62.60 38.42
CA GLU A 321 -24.42 63.77 37.94
C GLU A 321 -25.05 64.42 36.70
N MET A 322 -25.96 63.74 36.01
CA MET A 322 -26.72 64.32 34.91
C MET A 322 -27.77 65.31 35.43
N ASP A 323 -27.70 66.56 34.97
CA ASP A 323 -28.64 67.62 35.30
C ASP A 323 -30.03 67.35 34.65
N LEU A 324 -30.88 66.59 35.36
CA LEU A 324 -32.23 66.21 34.94
C LEU A 324 -33.21 67.40 34.85
N GLN A 325 -32.79 68.58 35.31
CA GLN A 325 -33.56 69.82 35.21
C GLN A 325 -33.90 70.18 33.76
N GLN A 326 -33.05 69.81 32.80
CA GLN A 326 -33.33 70.06 31.39
C GLN A 326 -34.53 69.25 30.86
N TYR A 327 -34.92 68.14 31.51
CA TYR A 327 -36.03 67.27 31.12
C TYR A 327 -37.31 67.51 31.92
N LEU A 328 -37.29 68.39 32.93
CA LEU A 328 -38.48 68.79 33.69
C LEU A 328 -39.50 69.44 32.74
N ILE A 329 -40.68 68.83 32.59
CA ILE A 329 -41.78 69.43 31.84
C ILE A 329 -42.35 70.54 32.72
N ARG A 330 -42.11 71.81 32.37
CA ARG A 330 -42.73 72.94 33.06
C ARG A 330 -44.20 73.01 32.67
N GLY A 331 -45.08 72.85 33.65
CA GLY A 331 -46.51 73.10 33.52
C GLY A 331 -47.08 73.36 34.92
N ASP A 332 -47.94 74.36 35.04
CA ASP A 332 -48.60 74.69 36.31
C ASP A 332 -49.62 73.60 36.66
N GLU A 333 -49.83 73.32 37.95
CA GLU A 333 -50.70 72.22 38.42
C GLU A 333 -52.12 72.29 37.82
N GLU A 334 -52.61 73.50 37.53
CA GLU A 334 -53.92 73.74 36.92
C GLU A 334 -54.00 73.28 35.45
N GLU A 335 -52.91 73.36 34.68
CA GLU A 335 -52.86 72.88 33.28
C GLU A 335 -52.79 71.36 33.22
N TRP A 336 -52.05 70.74 34.15
CA TRP A 336 -51.99 69.28 34.26
C TRP A 336 -53.34 68.68 34.61
N ASP A 337 -54.09 69.31 35.51
CA ASP A 337 -55.39 68.82 35.98
C ASP A 337 -56.47 68.90 34.88
N GLN A 338 -56.43 69.94 34.03
CA GLN A 338 -57.31 70.06 32.87
C GLN A 338 -57.01 69.02 31.78
N VAL A 339 -55.73 68.70 31.58
CA VAL A 339 -55.31 67.77 30.54
C VAL A 339 -55.50 66.31 30.97
N LEU A 340 -55.23 65.98 32.25
CA LEU A 340 -55.51 64.65 32.81
C LEU A 340 -57.02 64.33 32.85
N LYS A 341 -57.90 65.33 33.04
CA LYS A 341 -59.36 65.14 32.96
C LYS A 341 -59.87 64.86 31.54
N LYS A 342 -59.13 65.26 30.49
CA LYS A 342 -59.48 65.00 29.08
C LYS A 342 -58.79 63.76 28.48
N ALA A 343 -57.74 63.24 29.10
CA ALA A 343 -56.95 62.15 28.57
C ALA A 343 -57.36 60.79 29.19
N GLY A 344 -57.97 59.92 28.38
CA GLY A 344 -58.10 58.49 28.73
C GLY A 344 -56.73 57.80 28.74
N GLN A 345 -56.63 56.65 29.40
CA GLN A 345 -55.39 55.95 29.83
C GLN A 345 -54.30 55.68 28.76
N THR A 346 -54.51 56.01 27.48
CA THR A 346 -53.54 55.80 26.39
C THR A 346 -53.41 57.01 25.43
N ALA A 347 -53.82 58.21 25.85
CA ALA A 347 -53.69 59.42 25.03
C ALA A 347 -52.33 60.11 25.23
N VAL A 348 -51.64 60.44 24.12
CA VAL A 348 -50.42 61.25 24.12
C VAL A 348 -50.81 62.70 24.44
N VAL A 349 -50.23 63.24 25.51
CA VAL A 349 -50.49 64.59 26.00
C VAL A 349 -49.34 65.53 25.58
N SER A 350 -49.66 66.61 24.89
CA SER A 350 -48.70 67.67 24.55
C SER A 350 -49.03 68.96 25.30
N ILE A 351 -48.10 69.41 26.14
CA ILE A 351 -48.17 70.71 26.82
C ILE A 351 -47.28 71.68 26.03
N LYS A 352 -47.79 72.88 25.71
CA LYS A 352 -47.02 73.89 24.98
C LYS A 352 -45.96 74.48 25.91
N SER A 353 -44.70 74.42 25.51
CA SER A 353 -43.60 75.08 26.22
C SER A 353 -43.15 76.32 25.45
N ASP A 354 -43.15 77.48 26.09
CA ASP A 354 -42.94 78.78 25.44
C ASP A 354 -41.45 79.18 25.23
N LYS A 355 -40.49 78.26 25.34
CA LYS A 355 -39.09 78.50 24.96
C LYS A 355 -38.43 77.28 24.31
N LYS A 356 -37.83 77.48 23.12
CA LYS A 356 -37.04 76.48 22.37
C LYS A 356 -35.84 75.99 23.19
N ARG A 357 -35.75 74.67 23.46
CA ARG A 357 -34.53 74.02 23.99
C ARG A 357 -33.39 74.18 22.99
N LYS A 358 -32.20 74.59 23.46
CA LYS A 358 -30.96 74.54 22.67
C LYS A 358 -30.49 73.10 22.59
N TYR A 359 -30.30 72.61 21.37
CA TYR A 359 -29.71 71.30 21.05
C TYR A 359 -28.19 71.47 21.00
N GLU A 360 -27.41 70.79 21.83
CA GLU A 360 -25.98 70.64 21.62
C GLU A 360 -25.73 69.50 20.61
N GLN A 361 -24.92 69.78 19.58
CA GLN A 361 -24.52 68.80 18.57
C GLN A 361 -23.45 67.84 19.13
N PRO A 362 -23.44 66.56 18.74
CA PRO A 362 -22.35 65.65 19.10
C PRO A 362 -21.05 66.07 18.38
N ARG A 363 -19.92 66.03 19.10
CA ARG A 363 -18.57 66.27 18.56
C ARG A 363 -18.16 65.13 17.59
N PRO A 364 -17.35 65.41 16.56
CA PRO A 364 -17.00 64.42 15.54
C PRO A 364 -15.86 63.49 15.99
N ASP A 365 -16.08 62.18 15.84
CA ASP A 365 -15.04 61.15 16.00
C ASP A 365 -14.08 61.15 14.80
N LYS A 366 -12.77 61.07 15.09
CA LYS A 366 -11.73 60.73 14.10
C LYS A 366 -11.43 59.23 14.20
N ASN A 367 -11.59 58.55 13.07
CA ASN A 367 -11.23 57.15 12.80
C ASN A 367 -9.76 56.82 13.14
N GLU A 368 -9.52 55.62 13.67
CA GLU A 368 -8.55 54.68 13.08
C GLU A 368 -8.85 53.22 13.47
N GLY A 369 -8.90 52.35 12.45
CA GLY A 369 -8.47 50.94 12.51
C GLY A 369 -9.40 49.91 13.17
N GLY A 370 -10.29 49.31 12.38
CA GLY A 370 -10.86 48.00 12.72
C GLY A 370 -10.03 46.85 12.13
N ASP A 371 -10.25 45.63 12.63
CA ASP A 371 -10.34 44.50 11.71
C ASP A 371 -11.35 43.42 12.14
N THR A 372 -12.15 43.01 11.14
CA THR A 372 -12.92 41.77 10.95
C THR A 372 -13.95 41.30 12.00
N ARG A 373 -15.11 40.70 11.68
CA ARG A 373 -15.81 40.32 10.43
C ARG A 373 -17.20 39.75 10.80
N HIS A 374 -18.15 39.87 9.87
CA HIS A 374 -19.35 39.03 9.63
C HIS A 374 -20.44 38.97 10.73
N GLY A 375 -21.74 38.90 10.45
CA GLY A 375 -22.62 38.86 9.28
C GLY A 375 -24.02 39.26 9.81
N LYS A 376 -25.14 39.34 9.10
CA LYS A 376 -25.67 38.68 7.92
C LYS A 376 -27.02 39.39 7.61
N LEU A 377 -27.45 39.29 6.36
CA LEU A 377 -28.84 39.38 5.87
C LEU A 377 -29.66 40.66 6.16
N LYS A 378 -29.98 41.39 5.08
CA LYS A 378 -31.35 41.90 4.90
C LYS A 378 -31.89 41.63 3.50
N LYS A 379 -32.91 40.76 3.52
CA LYS A 379 -34.00 40.57 2.56
C LYS A 379 -34.78 41.88 2.41
N LYS A 380 -35.08 42.30 1.17
CA LYS A 380 -36.21 43.20 0.88
C LYS A 380 -36.93 42.76 -0.40
N THR A 381 -38.09 42.14 -0.17
CA THR A 381 -39.39 42.45 -0.81
C THR A 381 -39.55 43.97 -1.06
N LYS A 382 -40.30 44.51 -2.03
CA LYS A 382 -41.48 44.06 -2.77
C LYS A 382 -41.82 45.18 -3.79
N LYS A 383 -42.55 44.82 -4.87
CA LYS A 383 -43.53 45.64 -5.63
C LYS A 383 -42.99 46.90 -6.34
N GLY A 384 -43.38 47.22 -7.57
CA GLY A 384 -44.39 46.64 -8.46
C GLY A 384 -44.85 47.71 -9.47
N GLY A 385 -45.41 47.24 -10.58
CA GLY A 385 -46.39 47.98 -11.38
C GLY A 385 -45.84 48.87 -12.49
N GLY A 386 -46.44 48.74 -13.68
CA GLY A 386 -46.45 49.82 -14.67
C GLY A 386 -46.19 49.38 -16.10
N LYS A 387 -47.28 49.20 -16.85
CA LYS A 387 -47.38 48.98 -18.31
C LYS A 387 -46.52 49.97 -19.12
N GLU A 388 -45.97 49.56 -20.27
CA GLU A 388 -46.52 49.85 -21.61
C GLU A 388 -45.61 49.38 -22.77
N LYS A 389 -46.25 48.66 -23.71
CA LYS A 389 -46.06 48.60 -25.18
C LYS A 389 -44.74 49.10 -25.79
N ASN A 390 -44.02 48.25 -26.55
CA ASN A 390 -44.20 48.11 -28.01
C ASN A 390 -43.17 47.17 -28.68
N LYS A 391 -43.72 46.34 -29.58
CA LYS A 391 -43.24 45.93 -30.92
C LYS A 391 -41.91 45.18 -31.13
N PHE A 392 -42.09 44.01 -31.79
CA PHE A 392 -41.34 43.47 -32.94
C PHE A 392 -39.81 43.30 -32.76
N GLU A 393 -39.19 42.14 -32.96
CA GLU A 393 -39.32 41.27 -34.13
C GLU A 393 -38.78 39.87 -33.82
N LYS A 394 -39.52 38.86 -34.27
CA LYS A 394 -38.99 37.51 -34.51
C LYS A 394 -38.24 37.53 -35.84
N ARG A 395 -37.25 36.63 -35.94
CA ARG A 395 -37.01 35.64 -37.03
C ARG A 395 -35.55 35.61 -37.50
N PRO A 396 -35.09 34.53 -38.16
CA PRO A 396 -35.39 33.12 -37.89
C PRO A 396 -34.18 32.18 -38.10
N LEU A 397 -34.46 30.90 -37.85
CA LEU A 397 -33.77 29.65 -38.22
C LEU A 397 -32.51 29.29 -37.44
#